data_AF-A0A090VAG0-F1
#
_entry.id   AF-A0A090VAG0-F1
#
_cell.length_a   1.000
_cell.length_b   1.000
_cell.length_c   1.000
_cell.angle_alpha   90.00
_cell.angle_beta   90.00
_cell.angle_gamma   90.00
#
_symmetry.space_group_name_H-M   'P 1'
#
loop_
_entity.id
_entity.type
_entity.pdbx_description
1 polymer ?
#
loop_
_entity_poly.entity_id
_entity_poly.type
_entity_poly.pdbx_seq_one_letter_code
_entity_poly.pdbx_strand_id
1 'polypeptide(L)' 'MINEAIEFENAKMSNMSTSDRVVASREAKRLILALNEIYKKSKDTSVMDIMKRLTEKKKKIEKRLKGRPEPAF' A
#
# COMPACT_ATOMS: atom_id res chain seq x y z
N MET A 1 11.19 -9.30 -2.43
CA MET A 1 10.79 -7.88 -2.68
C MET A 1 9.71 -7.73 -3.74
N ILE A 2 9.96 -7.96 -5.04
CA ILE A 2 8.90 -7.79 -6.06
C ILE A 2 7.76 -8.82 -5.83
N ASN A 3 8.10 -10.05 -5.48
CA ASN A 3 7.10 -11.08 -5.15
C ASN A 3 6.26 -10.70 -3.91
N GLU A 4 6.89 -10.20 -2.84
CA GLU A 4 6.16 -9.68 -1.65
C GLU A 4 5.19 -8.56 -2.01
N ALA A 5 5.58 -7.66 -2.93
CA ALA A 5 4.71 -6.60 -3.41
C ALA A 5 3.48 -7.15 -4.16
N ILE A 6 3.68 -8.17 -4.99
CA ILE A 6 2.61 -8.84 -5.75
C ILE A 6 1.69 -9.64 -4.81
N GLU A 7 2.25 -10.35 -3.84
CA GLU A 7 1.47 -11.07 -2.82
C GLU A 7 0.63 -10.10 -1.99
N PHE A 8 1.22 -8.99 -1.56
CA PHE A 8 0.50 -7.94 -0.86
C PHE A 8 -0.59 -7.32 -1.75
N GLU A 9 -0.33 -7.13 -3.04
CA GLU A 9 -1.31 -6.65 -4.01
C GLU A 9 -2.50 -7.60 -4.14
N ASN A 10 -2.26 -8.91 -4.14
CA ASN A 10 -3.31 -9.93 -4.27
C ASN A 10 -4.02 -10.27 -2.94
N ALA A 11 -3.44 -9.90 -1.80
CA ALA A 11 -4.01 -10.20 -0.49
C ALA A 11 -5.41 -9.60 -0.31
N LYS A 12 -6.37 -10.40 0.17
CA LYS A 12 -7.72 -9.93 0.46
C LYS A 12 -7.70 -9.03 1.70
N MET A 13 -8.33 -7.85 1.58
CA MET A 13 -8.39 -6.83 2.64
C MET A 13 -9.78 -6.76 3.29
N SER A 14 -10.44 -7.91 3.43
CA SER A 14 -11.76 -8.08 4.08
C SER A 14 -11.60 -8.30 5.58
N ASN A 15 -12.58 -7.88 6.39
CA ASN A 15 -12.70 -8.15 7.82
C ASN A 15 -11.48 -7.79 8.70
N MET A 16 -10.66 -6.83 8.25
CA MET A 16 -9.51 -6.36 9.03
C MET A 16 -9.95 -5.61 10.29
N SER A 17 -9.29 -5.88 11.42
CA SER A 17 -9.35 -5.04 12.61
C SER A 17 -8.62 -3.70 12.38
N THR A 18 -8.71 -2.78 13.34
CA THR A 18 -7.93 -1.54 13.29
C THR A 18 -6.43 -1.81 13.34
N SER A 19 -5.99 -2.78 14.15
CA SER A 19 -4.58 -3.20 14.22
C SER A 19 -4.09 -3.73 12.87
N ASP A 20 -4.86 -4.62 12.24
CA ASP A 20 -4.51 -5.20 10.93
C ASP A 20 -4.37 -4.11 9.87
N ARG A 21 -5.27 -3.11 9.89
CA ARG A 21 -5.16 -1.96 8.98
C ARG A 21 -3.89 -1.15 9.21
N VAL A 22 -3.47 -0.93 10.46
CA VAL A 22 -2.23 -0.20 10.77
C VAL A 22 -1.03 -0.96 10.23
N VAL A 23 -0.96 -2.27 10.49
CA VAL A 23 0.11 -3.14 10.02
C VAL A 23 0.15 -3.15 8.49
N ALA A 24 -0.99 -3.36 7.83
CA ALA A 24 -1.07 -3.38 6.38
C ALA A 24 -0.70 -2.02 5.73
N SER A 25 -1.05 -0.89 6.36
CA SER A 25 -0.65 0.43 5.88
C SER A 25 0.87 0.66 5.97
N ARG A 26 1.48 0.24 7.10
CA ARG A 26 2.94 0.30 7.29
C ARG A 26 3.66 -0.59 6.29
N GLU A 27 3.15 -1.79 6.08
CA GLU A 27 3.72 -2.77 5.15
C GLU A 27 3.66 -2.28 3.71
N ALA A 28 2.52 -1.73 3.27
CA ALA A 28 2.43 -1.10 1.96
C ALA A 28 3.46 0.03 1.78
N LYS A 29 3.68 0.87 2.80
CA LYS A 29 4.69 1.93 2.75
C LYS A 29 6.11 1.36 2.65
N ARG A 30 6.43 0.30 3.41
CA ARG A 30 7.71 -0.41 3.37
C ARG A 30 8.01 -0.91 1.95
N LEU A 31 7.04 -1.59 1.33
CA LEU A 31 7.15 -2.13 -0.02
C LEU A 31 7.32 -1.04 -1.08
N ILE A 32 6.54 0.05 -1.01
CA ILE A 32 6.67 1.18 -1.95
C ILE A 32 8.08 1.82 -1.89
N LEU A 33 8.61 2.03 -0.68
CA LEU A 33 9.96 2.60 -0.52
C LEU A 33 11.05 1.64 -1.03
N ALA A 34 10.90 0.35 -0.77
CA ALA A 34 11.81 -0.66 -1.30
C ALA A 34 11.80 -0.71 -2.84
N LEU A 35 10.61 -0.68 -3.46
CA LEU A 35 10.48 -0.63 -4.92
C LEU A 35 11.06 0.65 -5.52
N ASN A 36 10.97 1.78 -4.81
CA ASN A 36 11.58 3.04 -5.26
C ASN A 36 13.11 2.93 -5.37
N GLU A 37 13.78 2.22 -4.46
CA GLU A 37 15.23 1.98 -4.56
C GLU A 37 15.59 1.10 -5.77
N ILE A 38 14.73 0.14 -6.13
CA ILE A 38 14.89 -0.66 -7.35
C ILE A 38 14.66 0.20 -8.59
N TYR A 39 13.61 1.03 -8.60
CA TYR A 39 13.29 1.93 -9.70
C TYR A 39 14.40 2.96 -9.93
N LYS A 40 15.03 3.50 -8.89
CA LYS A 40 16.15 4.44 -9.03
C LYS A 40 17.32 3.85 -9.83
N LYS A 41 17.59 2.56 -9.65
CA LYS A 41 18.69 1.84 -10.32
C LYS A 41 18.32 1.35 -11.71
N SER A 42 17.12 0.77 -11.86
CA SER A 42 16.67 0.13 -13.11
C SER A 42 15.96 1.08 -14.07
N LYS A 43 15.31 2.12 -13.56
CA LYS A 43 14.35 2.99 -14.26
C LYS A 43 13.23 2.22 -14.96
N ASP A 44 12.94 1.00 -14.51
CA ASP A 44 11.95 0.13 -15.13
C ASP A 44 10.52 0.63 -14.84
N THR A 45 9.77 0.86 -15.91
CA THR A 45 8.37 1.30 -15.84
C THR A 45 7.46 0.25 -15.21
N SER A 46 7.81 -1.03 -15.28
CA SER A 46 7.05 -2.11 -14.65
C SER A 46 7.00 -1.98 -13.12
N VAL A 47 8.12 -1.56 -12.51
CA VAL A 47 8.24 -1.32 -11.06
C VAL A 47 7.36 -0.14 -10.64
N MET A 48 7.30 0.90 -11.49
CA MET A 48 6.44 2.06 -11.27
C MET A 48 4.95 1.66 -11.23
N ASP A 49 4.53 0.75 -12.11
CA ASP A 49 3.13 0.31 -12.13
C ASP A 49 2.76 -0.50 -10.88
N ILE A 50 3.67 -1.34 -10.37
CA ILE A 50 3.49 -2.01 -9.07
C ILE A 50 3.37 -0.99 -7.93
N MET A 51 4.24 0.03 -7.90
CA MET A 51 4.18 1.10 -6.89
C MET A 51 2.85 1.85 -6.92
N LYS A 52 2.32 2.18 -8.10
CA LYS A 52 1.01 2.84 -8.24
C LYS A 52 -0.11 1.98 -7.64
N ARG A 53 -0.16 0.68 -7.98
CA ARG A 53 -1.18 -0.25 -7.46
C ARG A 53 -1.09 -0.42 -5.94
N LEU A 54 0.12 -0.53 -5.39
CA LEU A 54 0.33 -0.53 -3.94
C LEU A 54 -0.11 0.78 -3.28
N THR A 55 0.15 1.92 -3.92
CA THR A 55 -0.23 3.24 -3.39
C THR A 55 -1.74 3.40 -3.31
N GLU A 56 -2.47 2.97 -4.34
CA GLU A 56 -3.93 2.96 -4.32
C GLU A 56 -4.48 2.04 -3.22
N LYS A 57 -3.89 0.85 -3.08
CA LYS A 57 -4.28 -0.10 -2.03
C LYS A 57 -4.05 0.49 -0.64
N LYS A 58 -2.88 1.09 -0.39
CA LYS A 58 -2.56 1.81 0.85
C LYS A 58 -3.58 2.93 1.12
N LYS A 59 -3.91 3.75 0.13
CA LYS A 59 -4.89 4.85 0.26
C LYS A 59 -6.27 4.32 0.68
N LYS A 60 -6.71 3.16 0.16
CA LYS A 60 -7.96 2.52 0.59
C LYS A 60 -7.90 2.07 2.05
N ILE A 61 -6.78 1.53 2.51
CA ILE A 61 -6.58 1.12 3.92
C ILE A 61 -6.58 2.34 4.84
N GLU A 62 -5.86 3.40 4.47
CA GLU A 62 -5.79 4.64 5.25
C GLU A 62 -7.14 5.35 5.36
N LYS A 63 -7.93 5.38 4.27
CA LYS A 63 -9.31 5.90 4.32
C LYS A 63 -10.17 5.15 5.35
N ARG A 64 -10.05 3.82 5.41
CA ARG A 64 -10.79 3.01 6.41
C ARG A 64 -10.26 3.22 7.83
N LEU A 65 -8.97 3.49 7.99
CA LEU A 65 -8.33 3.78 9.28
C LEU A 65 -8.74 5.14 9.85
N LYS A 66 -8.75 6.16 9.01
CA LYS A 66 -9.08 7.54 9.42
C LYS A 66 -10.57 7.77 9.64
N GLY A 67 -11.41 6.81 9.24
CA GLY A 67 -12.87 6.95 9.33
C GLY A 67 -13.43 7.98 8.34
N ARG A 68 -14.73 8.26 8.46
CA ARG A 68 -15.38 9.35 7.72
C ARG A 68 -14.93 10.67 8.38
N PRO A 69 -14.50 11.69 7.60
CA PRO A 69 -14.24 12.99 8.18
C PRO A 69 -15.50 13.47 8.90
N GLU A 70 -15.35 13.95 10.13
CA GLU A 70 -16.45 14.60 10.85
C GLU A 70 -16.99 15.74 9.98
N PRO A 71 -18.32 15.91 9.86
CA PRO A 71 -18.86 17.08 9.21
C PRO A 71 -18.38 18.31 9.98
N ALA A 72 -17.79 19.26 9.29
CA ALA A 72 -17.53 20.57 9.88
C ALA A 72 -18.89 21.24 10.11
N PHE A 73 -19.43 21.11 11.33
CA PHE A 73 -20.54 21.91 11.82
C PHE A 73 -19.99 23.17 12.49
#